data_AF-A0A7S0LQ20-F1
#
_entry.id   AF-A0A7S0LQ20-F1
#
_cell.length_a   1.000
_cell.length_b   1.000
_cell.length_c   1.000
_cell.angle_alpha   90.00
_cell.angle_beta   90.00
_cell.angle_gamma   90.00
#
_symmetry.space_group_name_H-M   'P 1'
#
loop_
_entity.id
_entity.type
_entity.pdbx_description
1 polymer ?
#
loop_
_entity_poly.entity_id
_entity_poly.type
_entity_poly.pdbx_seq_one_letter_code
_entity_poly.pdbx_strand_id
1 'polypeptide(L)'
;VGANVPLLWLRVDPHQEWAMRVRWTGRPDARWSGQPEFMCREQLEHDRDVASQQEAAEALATFPTHSAIDALMWAVYDSSVFFRVRTAAIASLVLLIQPATDYSALTKLMRYFRETYCEGGQVRPNDFSDFSSYHVLKSLIEAIACARDAYGHSPSEAVALLLALLDDNDNSTNEYDDGYYLGAIVRLLASTRTANDGAMDAEGVVMQIRRHLRLDALLQSHGRVLTRCCLQALTQLELAGRRSVNWQFYWRYERDSSEPLLRLTAADCMMRVCLLLHLPFEPLSG
;
A
#
# COMPACT_ATOMS: atom_id res chain seq x y z
N VAL A 1 -9.63 -31.82 6.58
CA VAL A 1 -10.43 -31.99 7.82
C VAL A 1 -11.66 -31.11 7.65
N GLY A 2 -12.84 -31.69 7.40
CA GLY A 2 -14.05 -30.90 7.10
C GLY A 2 -15.31 -31.72 6.89
N ALA A 3 -15.19 -33.01 6.54
CA ALA A 3 -16.34 -33.85 6.18
C ALA A 3 -17.33 -34.21 7.33
N ASN A 4 -17.11 -33.79 8.58
CA ASN A 4 -17.94 -34.19 9.73
C ASN A 4 -18.40 -33.02 10.63
N VAL A 5 -18.25 -31.76 10.20
CA VAL A 5 -18.75 -30.61 10.98
C VAL A 5 -20.00 -30.05 10.30
N PRO A 6 -21.18 -30.08 10.94
CA PRO A 6 -22.43 -29.59 10.33
C PRO A 6 -22.55 -28.06 10.32
N LEU A 7 -21.59 -27.35 10.90
CA LEU A 7 -21.55 -25.88 10.98
C LEU A 7 -20.71 -25.31 9.83
N LEU A 8 -21.24 -24.30 9.13
CA LEU A 8 -20.55 -23.61 8.04
C LEU A 8 -19.67 -22.46 8.56
N TRP A 9 -20.23 -21.48 9.26
CA TRP A 9 -19.51 -20.40 9.95
C TRP A 9 -20.38 -19.76 11.05
N LEU A 10 -19.77 -18.95 11.90
CA LEU A 10 -20.45 -18.16 12.94
C LEU A 10 -20.36 -16.67 12.61
N ARG A 11 -21.44 -15.93 12.91
CA ARG A 11 -21.46 -14.47 12.91
C ARG A 11 -21.80 -13.97 14.30
N VAL A 12 -21.10 -12.94 14.74
CA VAL A 12 -21.36 -12.27 16.01
C VAL A 12 -21.92 -10.89 15.68
N ASP A 13 -23.11 -10.57 16.22
CA ASP A 13 -23.85 -9.34 15.91
C ASP A 13 -24.02 -9.04 14.40
N PRO A 14 -24.77 -9.87 13.65
CA PRO A 14 -24.95 -9.69 12.21
C PRO A 14 -25.57 -8.34 11.80
N HIS A 15 -26.21 -7.63 12.73
CA HIS A 15 -26.86 -6.35 12.49
C HIS A 15 -26.01 -5.15 12.93
N GLN A 16 -24.80 -5.39 13.48
CA GLN A 16 -23.88 -4.36 13.97
C GLN A 16 -24.55 -3.37 14.93
N GLU A 17 -25.40 -3.88 15.82
CA GLU A 17 -26.13 -3.04 16.80
C GLU A 17 -25.21 -2.54 17.91
N TRP A 18 -24.11 -3.26 18.18
CA TRP A 18 -23.22 -3.00 19.29
C TRP A 18 -21.86 -2.50 18.83
N ALA A 19 -21.44 -1.34 19.36
CA ALA A 19 -20.05 -0.91 19.29
C ALA A 19 -19.18 -1.77 20.23
N MET A 20 -18.81 -2.97 19.79
CA MET A 20 -18.09 -3.95 20.59
C MET A 20 -16.80 -4.45 19.94
N ARG A 21 -15.91 -5.00 20.76
CA ARG A 21 -14.71 -5.72 20.30
C ARG A 21 -14.80 -7.16 20.76
N VAL A 22 -15.04 -8.06 19.82
CA VAL A 22 -15.01 -9.51 20.07
C VAL A 22 -13.54 -9.95 20.19
N ARG A 23 -13.21 -10.71 21.24
CA ARG A 23 -11.88 -11.30 21.43
C ARG A 23 -12.00 -12.78 21.72
N TRP A 24 -11.33 -13.58 20.91
CA TRP A 24 -11.25 -15.02 21.10
C TRP A 24 -9.99 -15.38 21.88
N THR A 25 -10.13 -16.18 22.93
CA THR A 25 -9.02 -16.54 23.84
C THR A 25 -8.36 -17.87 23.49
N GLY A 26 -8.88 -18.60 22.49
CA GLY A 26 -8.37 -19.91 22.10
C GLY A 26 -7.05 -19.90 21.33
N ARG A 27 -6.58 -18.74 20.86
CA ARG A 27 -5.27 -18.55 20.21
C ARG A 27 -4.67 -17.20 20.62
N PRO A 28 -3.33 -17.07 20.60
CA PRO A 28 -2.64 -15.81 20.93
C PRO A 28 -2.80 -14.73 19.84
N ASP A 29 -3.04 -15.10 18.58
CA ASP A 29 -3.24 -14.13 17.50
C ASP A 29 -4.63 -13.49 17.62
N ALA A 30 -4.66 -12.19 17.93
CA ALA A 30 -5.90 -11.43 18.12
C ALA A 30 -6.75 -11.27 16.86
N ARG A 31 -6.20 -11.52 15.67
CA ARG A 31 -6.95 -11.51 14.39
C ARG A 31 -7.76 -12.79 14.18
N TRP A 32 -7.49 -13.84 14.96
CA TRP A 32 -8.19 -15.09 14.80
C TRP A 32 -9.67 -14.93 15.18
N SER A 33 -10.56 -15.32 14.28
CA SER A 33 -12.03 -15.18 14.41
C SER A 33 -12.68 -16.21 15.34
N GLY A 34 -11.91 -16.99 16.09
CA GLY A 34 -12.44 -18.08 16.92
C GLY A 34 -12.84 -19.33 16.13
N GLN A 35 -12.76 -19.29 14.80
CA GLN A 35 -13.24 -20.33 13.90
C GLN A 35 -12.07 -21.01 13.16
N PRO A 36 -12.19 -22.29 12.77
CA PRO A 36 -11.19 -22.95 11.95
C PRO A 36 -11.12 -22.37 10.52
N GLU A 37 -10.00 -22.60 9.84
CA GLU A 37 -9.72 -22.04 8.50
C GLU A 37 -10.86 -22.27 7.51
N PHE A 38 -11.39 -23.50 7.43
CA PHE A 38 -12.43 -23.83 6.46
C PHE A 38 -13.67 -22.95 6.63
N MET A 39 -14.10 -22.64 7.86
CA MET A 39 -15.26 -21.79 8.11
C MET A 39 -15.01 -20.35 7.62
N CYS A 40 -13.78 -19.85 7.78
CA CYS A 40 -13.41 -18.52 7.30
C CYS A 40 -13.43 -18.46 5.76
N ARG A 41 -13.02 -19.54 5.07
CA ARG A 41 -13.11 -19.61 3.60
C ARG A 41 -14.57 -19.65 3.14
N GLU A 42 -15.39 -20.52 3.74
CA GLU A 42 -16.82 -20.60 3.41
C GLU A 42 -17.53 -19.26 3.67
N GLN A 43 -17.18 -18.57 4.76
CA GLN A 43 -17.70 -17.23 5.08
C GLN A 43 -17.28 -16.19 4.03
N LEU A 44 -16.02 -16.21 3.59
CA LEU A 44 -15.53 -15.31 2.54
C LEU A 44 -16.25 -15.57 1.20
N GLU A 45 -16.41 -16.84 0.83
CA GLU A 45 -16.92 -17.25 -0.49
C GLU A 45 -18.44 -17.16 -0.61
N HIS A 46 -19.18 -17.38 0.48
CA HIS A 46 -20.62 -17.63 0.41
C HIS A 46 -21.48 -16.69 1.25
N ASP A 47 -20.90 -15.91 2.16
CA ASP A 47 -21.68 -14.91 2.88
C ASP A 47 -22.09 -13.76 1.95
N ARG A 48 -23.29 -13.22 2.19
CA ARG A 48 -23.85 -12.10 1.43
C ARG A 48 -23.54 -10.76 2.09
N ASP A 49 -23.06 -10.78 3.33
CA ASP A 49 -22.74 -9.59 4.08
C ASP A 49 -21.27 -9.18 3.88
N VAL A 50 -21.06 -7.93 3.44
CA VAL A 50 -19.74 -7.40 3.12
C VAL A 50 -18.84 -7.35 4.35
N ALA A 51 -19.37 -6.93 5.50
CA ALA A 51 -18.55 -6.82 6.71
C ALA A 51 -18.10 -8.20 7.20
N SER A 52 -19.00 -9.18 7.17
CA SER A 52 -18.70 -10.59 7.43
C SER A 52 -17.60 -11.14 6.51
N GLN A 53 -17.65 -10.83 5.21
CA GLN A 53 -16.59 -11.23 4.28
C GLN A 53 -15.25 -10.54 4.57
N GLN A 54 -15.25 -9.28 4.98
CA GLN A 54 -14.03 -8.57 5.38
C GLN A 54 -13.41 -9.17 6.64
N GLU A 55 -14.22 -9.47 7.66
CA GLU A 55 -13.77 -10.17 8.87
C GLU A 55 -13.19 -11.55 8.55
N ALA A 56 -13.82 -12.29 7.63
CA ALA A 56 -13.34 -13.58 7.17
C ALA A 56 -11.97 -13.47 6.47
N ALA A 57 -11.79 -12.47 5.60
CA ALA A 57 -10.52 -12.21 4.95
C ALA A 57 -9.40 -11.91 5.97
N GLU A 58 -9.67 -11.04 6.95
CA GLU A 58 -8.72 -10.71 8.02
C GLU A 58 -8.36 -11.94 8.88
N ALA A 59 -9.35 -12.80 9.16
CA ALA A 59 -9.13 -14.03 9.91
C ALA A 59 -8.25 -15.03 9.16
N LEU A 60 -8.39 -15.13 7.83
CA LEU A 60 -7.58 -16.00 6.97
C LEU A 60 -6.08 -15.66 7.03
N ALA A 61 -5.73 -14.40 7.33
CA ALA A 61 -4.33 -14.01 7.55
C ALA A 61 -3.67 -14.69 8.78
N THR A 62 -4.44 -15.36 9.64
CA THR A 62 -3.90 -16.14 10.77
C THR A 62 -3.53 -17.59 10.40
N PHE A 63 -3.79 -17.98 9.15
CA PHE A 63 -3.54 -19.33 8.64
C PHE A 63 -2.52 -19.25 7.49
N PRO A 64 -1.22 -19.49 7.74
CA PRO A 64 -0.18 -19.48 6.70
C PRO A 64 -0.22 -20.78 5.89
N THR A 65 -1.35 -21.04 5.22
CA THR A 65 -1.58 -22.21 4.38
C THR A 65 -1.86 -21.76 2.94
N HIS A 66 -1.49 -22.60 1.97
CA HIS A 66 -1.82 -22.31 0.57
C HIS A 66 -3.34 -22.24 0.32
N SER A 67 -4.13 -22.99 1.09
CA SER A 67 -5.60 -22.94 1.03
C SER A 67 -6.16 -21.57 1.44
N ALA A 68 -5.64 -20.96 2.50
CA ALA A 68 -6.03 -19.60 2.88
C ALA A 68 -5.60 -18.57 1.82
N ILE A 69 -4.38 -18.70 1.28
CA ILE A 69 -3.89 -17.83 0.19
C ILE A 69 -4.78 -17.97 -1.05
N ASP A 70 -5.19 -19.18 -1.42
CA ASP A 70 -6.03 -19.45 -2.58
C ASP A 70 -7.44 -18.86 -2.42
N ALA A 71 -8.04 -18.98 -1.23
CA ALA A 71 -9.34 -18.37 -0.94
C ALA A 71 -9.28 -16.83 -0.99
N LEU A 72 -8.22 -16.23 -0.43
CA LEU A 72 -8.00 -14.78 -0.52
C LEU A 72 -7.79 -14.35 -1.98
N MET A 73 -6.99 -15.09 -2.76
CA MET A 73 -6.79 -14.80 -4.18
C MET A 73 -8.07 -14.98 -5.00
N TRP A 74 -8.93 -15.96 -4.69
CA TRP A 74 -10.24 -16.08 -5.32
C TRP A 74 -11.04 -14.78 -5.20
N ALA A 75 -11.11 -14.21 -3.99
CA ALA A 75 -11.79 -12.94 -3.76
C ALA A 75 -11.14 -11.79 -4.56
N VAL A 76 -9.80 -11.79 -4.70
CA VAL A 76 -9.09 -10.79 -5.52
C VAL A 76 -9.43 -10.91 -7.01
N TYR A 77 -9.47 -12.13 -7.54
CA TYR A 77 -9.74 -12.39 -8.97
C TYR A 77 -11.19 -12.12 -9.36
N ASP A 78 -12.15 -12.39 -8.48
CA ASP A 78 -13.57 -12.25 -8.80
C ASP A 78 -14.00 -10.77 -8.80
N SER A 79 -14.30 -10.23 -9.98
CA SER A 79 -14.75 -8.85 -10.16
C SER A 79 -16.16 -8.60 -9.63
N SER A 80 -16.94 -9.65 -9.36
CA SER A 80 -18.27 -9.54 -8.74
C SER A 80 -18.19 -9.33 -7.22
N VAL A 81 -17.06 -9.65 -6.60
CA VAL A 81 -16.81 -9.39 -5.18
C VAL A 81 -16.63 -7.89 -4.96
N PHE A 82 -17.27 -7.37 -3.92
CA PHE A 82 -17.21 -5.94 -3.60
C PHE A 82 -15.78 -5.48 -3.34
N PHE A 83 -15.37 -4.35 -3.95
CA PHE A 83 -13.97 -3.90 -3.96
C PHE A 83 -13.33 -3.81 -2.57
N ARG A 84 -14.09 -3.44 -1.53
CA ARG A 84 -13.53 -3.38 -0.16
C ARG A 84 -13.21 -4.75 0.43
N VAL A 85 -13.95 -5.79 0.05
CA VAL A 85 -13.61 -7.18 0.39
C VAL A 85 -12.34 -7.57 -0.36
N ARG A 86 -12.24 -7.22 -1.65
CA ARG A 86 -11.03 -7.47 -2.47
C ARG A 86 -9.79 -6.79 -1.89
N THR A 87 -9.89 -5.52 -1.48
CA THR A 87 -8.78 -4.81 -0.81
C THR A 87 -8.45 -5.37 0.57
N ALA A 88 -9.46 -5.84 1.33
CA ALA A 88 -9.22 -6.52 2.60
C ALA A 88 -8.51 -7.86 2.40
N ALA A 89 -8.86 -8.60 1.35
CA ALA A 89 -8.16 -9.84 0.98
C ALA A 89 -6.70 -9.57 0.58
N ILE A 90 -6.44 -8.52 -0.21
CA ILE A 90 -5.08 -8.08 -0.55
C ILE A 90 -4.29 -7.71 0.71
N ALA A 91 -4.87 -6.92 1.62
CA ALA A 91 -4.22 -6.55 2.88
C ALA A 91 -3.91 -7.78 3.75
N SER A 92 -4.80 -8.77 3.75
CA SER A 92 -4.62 -10.04 4.46
C SER A 92 -3.50 -10.88 3.87
N LEU A 93 -3.35 -10.89 2.53
CA LEU A 93 -2.23 -11.55 1.84
C LEU A 93 -0.87 -10.93 2.23
N VAL A 94 -0.78 -9.62 2.49
CA VAL A 94 0.46 -8.98 2.96
C VAL A 94 0.94 -9.58 4.28
N LEU A 95 0.01 -9.85 5.21
CA LEU A 95 0.33 -10.45 6.50
C LEU A 95 0.83 -11.89 6.36
N LEU A 96 0.36 -12.61 5.32
CA LEU A 96 0.85 -13.95 4.99
C LEU A 96 2.21 -13.93 4.26
N ILE A 97 2.61 -12.77 3.71
CA ILE A 97 3.94 -12.56 3.13
C ILE A 97 4.97 -12.28 4.23
N GLN A 98 4.61 -11.66 5.37
CA GLN A 98 5.59 -11.16 6.34
C GLN A 98 5.69 -12.00 7.64
N PRO A 99 6.90 -12.39 8.09
CA PRO A 99 8.19 -12.36 7.40
C PRO A 99 8.26 -13.46 6.33
N ALA A 100 8.73 -13.13 5.12
CA ALA A 100 8.67 -14.07 4.00
C ALA A 100 9.69 -15.19 4.19
N THR A 101 9.23 -16.36 4.60
CA THR A 101 9.92 -17.65 4.38
C THR A 101 9.54 -18.25 3.03
N ASP A 102 8.36 -17.88 2.53
CA ASP A 102 7.78 -18.29 1.26
C ASP A 102 7.22 -17.04 0.57
N TYR A 103 7.47 -16.91 -0.74
CA TYR A 103 6.96 -15.81 -1.56
C TYR A 103 5.67 -16.19 -2.30
N SER A 104 5.03 -17.33 -1.99
CA SER A 104 3.85 -17.83 -2.71
C SER A 104 2.72 -16.81 -2.88
N ALA A 105 2.36 -16.06 -1.83
CA ALA A 105 1.36 -14.99 -1.90
C ALA A 105 1.83 -13.82 -2.79
N LEU A 106 3.08 -13.37 -2.64
CA LEU A 106 3.65 -12.31 -3.49
C LEU A 106 3.67 -12.72 -4.97
N THR A 107 4.10 -13.95 -5.27
CA THR A 107 4.13 -14.48 -6.63
C THR A 107 2.73 -14.50 -7.25
N LYS A 108 1.69 -14.86 -6.50
CA LYS A 108 0.30 -14.83 -6.97
C LYS A 108 -0.20 -13.41 -7.20
N LEU A 109 0.13 -12.45 -6.33
CA LEU A 109 -0.20 -11.03 -6.52
C LEU A 109 0.51 -10.43 -7.74
N MET A 110 1.80 -10.70 -7.92
CA MET A 110 2.57 -10.26 -9.08
C MET A 110 2.02 -10.86 -10.39
N ARG A 111 1.61 -12.13 -10.36
CA ARG A 111 0.95 -12.76 -11.51
C ARG A 111 -0.38 -12.09 -11.82
N TYR A 112 -1.22 -11.87 -10.81
CA TYR A 112 -2.48 -11.15 -10.98
C TYR A 112 -2.27 -9.75 -11.57
N PHE A 113 -1.25 -9.02 -11.10
CA PHE A 113 -0.89 -7.72 -11.65
C PHE A 113 -0.58 -7.80 -13.14
N ARG A 114 0.31 -8.73 -13.53
CA ARG A 114 0.73 -8.91 -14.93
C ARG A 114 -0.41 -9.31 -15.85
N GLU A 115 -1.27 -10.23 -15.40
CA GLU A 115 -2.42 -10.71 -16.19
C GLU A 115 -3.48 -9.61 -16.40
N THR A 116 -3.65 -8.72 -15.43
CA THR A 116 -4.73 -7.73 -15.42
C THR A 116 -4.31 -6.38 -16.00
N TYR A 117 -3.10 -5.91 -15.67
CA TYR A 117 -2.65 -4.54 -15.94
C TYR A 117 -1.50 -4.45 -16.95
N CYS A 118 -1.00 -5.57 -17.47
CA CYS A 118 0.05 -5.58 -18.49
C CYS A 118 -0.41 -6.22 -19.80
N GLU A 119 0.18 -5.77 -20.90
CA GLU A 119 -0.01 -6.31 -22.23
C GLU A 119 1.32 -6.26 -23.00
N GLY A 120 1.70 -7.37 -23.64
CA GLY A 120 2.98 -7.46 -24.35
C GLY A 120 4.23 -7.24 -23.47
N GLY A 121 4.10 -7.38 -22.14
CA GLY A 121 5.17 -7.13 -21.18
C GLY A 121 5.29 -5.66 -20.72
N GLN A 122 4.43 -4.77 -21.20
CA GLN A 122 4.36 -3.37 -20.78
C GLN A 122 3.09 -3.12 -19.95
N VAL A 123 3.12 -2.12 -19.08
CA VAL A 123 1.95 -1.69 -18.31
C VAL A 123 0.99 -1.00 -19.27
N ARG A 124 -0.31 -1.33 -19.18
CA ARG A 124 -1.34 -0.67 -19.98
C ARG A 124 -1.47 0.81 -19.60
N PRO A 125 -1.93 1.68 -20.52
CA PRO A 125 -2.31 3.05 -20.16
C PRO A 125 -3.32 3.07 -19.01
N ASN A 126 -3.26 4.11 -18.19
CA ASN A 126 -4.16 4.28 -17.06
C ASN A 126 -5.62 4.37 -17.52
N ASP A 127 -6.49 3.70 -16.79
CA ASP A 127 -7.95 3.85 -16.90
C ASP A 127 -8.54 3.87 -15.48
N PHE A 128 -8.95 5.05 -15.03
CA PHE A 128 -9.54 5.24 -13.70
C PHE A 128 -11.05 5.44 -13.76
N SER A 129 -11.70 5.07 -14.88
CA SER A 129 -13.14 5.14 -15.04
C SER A 129 -13.89 4.21 -14.08
N ASP A 130 -13.35 3.04 -13.77
CA ASP A 130 -13.87 2.15 -12.75
C ASP A 130 -13.23 2.38 -11.37
N PHE A 131 -14.01 3.00 -10.50
CA PHE A 131 -13.65 3.26 -9.10
C PHE A 131 -13.26 1.98 -8.33
N SER A 132 -13.95 0.86 -8.60
CA SER A 132 -13.69 -0.43 -7.96
C SER A 132 -12.28 -0.93 -8.33
N SER A 133 -12.01 -1.04 -9.64
CA SER A 133 -10.72 -1.48 -10.16
C SER A 133 -9.57 -0.56 -9.77
N TYR A 134 -9.78 0.76 -9.72
CA TYR A 134 -8.78 1.72 -9.26
C TYR A 134 -8.32 1.44 -7.81
N HIS A 135 -9.27 1.22 -6.90
CA HIS A 135 -8.95 0.94 -5.50
C HIS A 135 -8.27 -0.42 -5.31
N VAL A 136 -8.66 -1.42 -6.09
CA VAL A 136 -8.00 -2.74 -6.10
C VAL A 136 -6.56 -2.63 -6.63
N LEU A 137 -6.34 -1.91 -7.74
CA LEU A 137 -5.01 -1.65 -8.29
C LEU A 137 -4.11 -0.98 -7.26
N LYS A 138 -4.59 0.08 -6.61
CA LYS A 138 -3.82 0.81 -5.60
C LYS A 138 -3.45 -0.09 -4.41
N SER A 139 -4.41 -0.88 -3.91
CA SER A 139 -4.17 -1.83 -2.81
C SER A 139 -3.18 -2.92 -3.21
N LEU A 140 -3.25 -3.42 -4.44
CA LEU A 140 -2.33 -4.43 -4.99
C LEU A 140 -0.89 -3.90 -5.04
N ILE A 141 -0.68 -2.69 -5.57
CA ILE A 141 0.64 -2.06 -5.64
C ILE A 141 1.21 -1.84 -4.24
N GLU A 142 0.38 -1.36 -3.30
CA GLU A 142 0.76 -1.19 -1.89
C GLU A 142 1.15 -2.52 -1.24
N ALA A 143 0.40 -3.59 -1.48
CA ALA A 143 0.71 -4.91 -0.97
C ALA A 143 2.05 -5.46 -1.48
N ILE A 144 2.29 -5.34 -2.79
CA ILE A 144 3.57 -5.73 -3.41
C ILE A 144 4.72 -4.91 -2.82
N ALA A 145 4.54 -3.59 -2.70
CA ALA A 145 5.55 -2.69 -2.15
C ALA A 145 5.85 -2.95 -0.67
N CYS A 146 4.89 -3.46 0.10
CA CYS A 146 5.03 -3.80 1.51
C CYS A 146 5.67 -5.17 1.74
N ALA A 147 5.84 -6.04 0.74
CA ALA A 147 6.51 -7.33 0.91
C ALA A 147 7.92 -7.16 1.48
N ARG A 148 8.29 -7.99 2.47
CA ARG A 148 9.62 -7.97 3.11
C ARG A 148 10.14 -9.38 3.32
N ASP A 149 11.43 -9.56 3.07
CA ASP A 149 12.16 -10.79 3.40
C ASP A 149 12.37 -10.93 4.91
N ALA A 150 12.95 -12.05 5.36
CA ALA A 150 13.26 -12.31 6.76
C ALA A 150 14.24 -11.28 7.39
N TYR A 151 14.97 -10.53 6.58
CA TYR A 151 15.92 -9.49 7.00
C TYR A 151 15.31 -8.07 6.93
N GLY A 152 14.05 -7.94 6.50
CA GLY A 152 13.37 -6.66 6.36
C GLY A 152 13.68 -5.90 5.07
N HIS A 153 14.24 -6.56 4.05
CA HIS A 153 14.44 -5.99 2.73
C HIS A 153 13.23 -6.21 1.81
N SER A 154 12.96 -5.23 0.96
CA SER A 154 12.02 -5.31 -0.14
C SER A 154 12.55 -6.22 -1.25
N PRO A 155 11.74 -7.14 -1.79
CA PRO A 155 12.09 -7.93 -2.97
C PRO A 155 12.45 -7.03 -4.15
N SER A 156 13.52 -7.37 -4.88
CA SER A 156 13.99 -6.58 -6.04
C SER A 156 12.93 -6.43 -7.12
N GLU A 157 12.14 -7.48 -7.35
CA GLU A 157 11.03 -7.48 -8.31
C GLU A 157 9.93 -6.47 -7.94
N ALA A 158 9.64 -6.31 -6.64
CA ALA A 158 8.68 -5.33 -6.16
C ALA A 158 9.19 -3.90 -6.37
N VAL A 159 10.48 -3.64 -6.08
CA VAL A 159 11.10 -2.33 -6.31
C VAL A 159 11.14 -1.98 -7.81
N ALA A 160 11.52 -2.96 -8.65
CA ALA A 160 11.55 -2.80 -10.10
C ALA A 160 10.16 -2.47 -10.67
N LEU A 161 9.11 -3.11 -10.15
CA LEU A 161 7.74 -2.80 -10.55
C LEU A 161 7.37 -1.35 -10.22
N LEU A 162 7.69 -0.85 -9.01
CA LEU A 162 7.38 0.53 -8.64
C LEU A 162 8.10 1.55 -9.53
N LEU A 163 9.36 1.28 -9.89
CA LEU A 163 10.11 2.13 -10.80
C LEU A 163 9.50 2.13 -12.20
N ALA A 164 9.17 0.95 -12.74
CA ALA A 164 8.51 0.82 -14.04
C ALA A 164 7.16 1.55 -14.08
N LEU A 165 6.35 1.43 -13.01
CA LEU A 165 5.09 2.15 -12.89
C LEU A 165 5.24 3.68 -12.89
N LEU A 166 6.39 4.22 -12.46
CA LEU A 166 6.67 5.65 -12.52
C LEU A 166 7.27 6.07 -13.87
N ASP A 167 8.17 5.26 -14.43
CA ASP A 167 8.88 5.57 -15.67
C ASP A 167 7.98 5.44 -16.91
N ASP A 168 7.15 4.40 -16.93
CA ASP A 168 6.29 4.03 -18.06
C ASP A 168 4.82 4.46 -17.85
N ASN A 169 4.56 5.38 -16.91
CA ASN A 169 3.20 5.86 -16.65
C ASN A 169 2.64 6.60 -17.88
N ASP A 170 1.61 6.04 -18.48
CA ASP A 170 0.86 6.65 -19.58
C ASP A 170 -0.55 7.03 -19.12
N ASN A 171 -0.79 8.33 -19.00
CA ASN A 171 -2.10 8.90 -18.66
C ASN A 171 -2.77 9.59 -19.86
N SER A 172 -2.33 9.33 -21.09
CA SER A 172 -2.80 10.04 -22.29
C SER A 172 -4.25 9.73 -22.67
N THR A 173 -4.75 8.53 -22.33
CA THR A 173 -6.11 8.08 -22.62
C THR A 173 -7.04 8.16 -21.41
N ASN A 174 -6.52 8.51 -20.23
CA ASN A 174 -7.28 8.57 -19.00
C ASN A 174 -7.96 9.94 -18.86
N GLU A 175 -9.26 9.94 -18.53
CA GLU A 175 -10.01 11.19 -18.31
C GLU A 175 -9.75 11.82 -16.93
N TYR A 176 -9.02 11.12 -16.07
CA TYR A 176 -8.80 11.49 -14.67
C TYR A 176 -7.34 11.88 -14.38
N ASP A 177 -7.15 12.71 -13.36
CA ASP A 177 -5.83 13.07 -12.82
C ASP A 177 -5.18 11.86 -12.12
N ASP A 178 -3.91 11.59 -12.42
CA ASP A 178 -3.12 10.50 -11.86
C ASP A 178 -2.19 10.92 -10.73
N GLY A 179 -2.27 12.17 -10.26
CA GLY A 179 -1.42 12.70 -9.20
C GLY A 179 -1.53 11.90 -7.90
N TYR A 180 -2.74 11.46 -7.53
CA TYR A 180 -2.95 10.59 -6.36
C TYR A 180 -2.37 9.19 -6.54
N TYR A 181 -2.37 8.67 -7.77
CA TYR A 181 -1.82 7.37 -8.12
C TYR A 181 -0.29 7.40 -8.07
N LEU A 182 0.33 8.32 -8.80
CA LEU A 182 1.77 8.56 -8.80
C LEU A 182 2.28 8.91 -7.40
N GLY A 183 1.55 9.78 -6.67
CA GLY A 183 1.89 10.16 -5.31
C GLY A 183 1.89 8.97 -4.34
N ALA A 184 0.99 8.01 -4.51
CA ALA A 184 1.00 6.78 -3.73
C ALA A 184 2.26 5.95 -4.03
N ILE A 185 2.59 5.74 -5.30
CA ILE A 185 3.78 4.97 -5.73
C ILE A 185 5.07 5.63 -5.23
N VAL A 186 5.18 6.96 -5.31
CA VAL A 186 6.32 7.73 -4.79
C VAL A 186 6.53 7.50 -3.29
N ARG A 187 5.46 7.51 -2.49
CA ARG A 187 5.56 7.23 -1.04
C ARG A 187 5.95 5.77 -0.78
N LEU A 188 5.40 4.83 -1.55
CA LEU A 188 5.75 3.42 -1.45
C LEU A 188 7.24 3.20 -1.78
N LEU A 189 7.75 3.84 -2.82
CA LEU A 189 9.16 3.76 -3.22
C LEU A 189 10.09 4.23 -2.07
N ALA A 190 9.75 5.32 -1.40
CA ALA A 190 10.52 5.80 -0.23
C ALA A 190 10.51 4.82 0.96
N SER A 191 9.51 3.94 1.06
CA SER A 191 9.42 2.92 2.10
C SER A 191 10.21 1.63 1.79
N THR A 192 10.67 1.45 0.55
CA THR A 192 11.41 0.27 0.12
C THR A 192 12.81 0.25 0.71
N ARG A 193 13.35 -0.95 0.99
CA ARG A 193 14.70 -1.15 1.53
C ARG A 193 15.39 -2.25 0.74
N THR A 194 16.40 -1.96 -0.06
CA THR A 194 17.10 -3.02 -0.81
C THR A 194 18.11 -3.73 0.07
N ALA A 195 18.50 -4.97 -0.27
CA ALA A 195 19.56 -5.68 0.47
C ALA A 195 20.92 -4.94 0.38
N ASN A 196 21.11 -4.15 -0.67
CA ASN A 196 22.27 -3.30 -0.91
C ASN A 196 21.98 -1.84 -0.53
N ASP A 197 21.27 -1.57 0.57
CA ASP A 197 20.87 -0.22 1.04
C ASP A 197 22.06 0.71 1.40
N GLY A 198 23.17 0.62 0.69
CA GLY A 198 24.21 1.64 0.61
C GLY A 198 23.71 2.89 -0.09
N ALA A 199 24.47 3.98 0.05
CA ALA A 199 24.09 5.31 -0.40
C ALA A 199 23.66 5.43 -1.88
N MET A 200 24.11 4.52 -2.74
CA MET A 200 23.84 4.55 -4.20
C MET A 200 22.40 4.19 -4.55
N ASP A 201 21.80 3.19 -3.90
CA ASP A 201 20.41 2.80 -4.17
C ASP A 201 19.43 3.87 -3.65
N ALA A 202 19.75 4.47 -2.49
CA ALA A 202 18.98 5.56 -1.92
C ALA A 202 19.03 6.83 -2.78
N GLU A 203 20.19 7.17 -3.37
CA GLU A 203 20.30 8.33 -4.27
C GLU A 203 19.47 8.14 -5.55
N GLY A 204 19.40 6.93 -6.09
CA GLY A 204 18.53 6.60 -7.23
C GLY A 204 17.05 6.87 -6.92
N VAL A 205 16.57 6.43 -5.75
CA VAL A 205 15.21 6.72 -5.27
C VAL A 205 14.99 8.23 -5.10
N VAL A 206 15.93 8.94 -4.47
CA VAL A 206 15.85 10.41 -4.30
C VAL A 206 15.80 11.13 -5.65
N MET A 207 16.60 10.69 -6.62
CA MET A 207 16.61 11.25 -7.97
C MET A 207 15.26 11.06 -8.65
N GLN A 208 14.65 9.88 -8.51
CA GLN A 208 13.34 9.60 -9.08
C GLN A 208 12.23 10.44 -8.42
N ILE A 209 12.25 10.62 -7.09
CA ILE A 209 11.29 11.50 -6.41
C ILE A 209 11.48 12.96 -6.85
N ARG A 210 12.73 13.43 -6.98
CA ARG A 210 13.03 14.78 -7.47
C ARG A 210 12.58 14.99 -8.92
N ARG A 211 12.67 13.96 -9.77
CA ARG A 211 12.13 14.00 -11.14
C ARG A 211 10.62 14.25 -11.11
N HIS A 212 9.85 13.51 -10.31
CA HIS A 212 8.40 13.67 -10.19
C HIS A 212 8.00 15.02 -9.60
N LEU A 213 8.79 15.54 -8.66
CA LEU A 213 8.62 16.90 -8.14
C LEU A 213 8.81 17.98 -9.22
N ARG A 214 9.76 17.80 -10.14
CA ARG A 214 9.97 18.71 -11.28
C ARG A 214 8.85 18.59 -12.31
N LEU A 215 8.38 17.36 -12.58
CA LEU A 215 7.26 17.12 -13.49
C LEU A 215 5.98 17.81 -12.99
N ASP A 216 5.65 17.64 -11.70
CA ASP A 216 4.48 18.28 -11.08
C ASP A 216 4.58 19.83 -11.03
N ALA A 217 5.80 20.38 -11.12
CA ALA A 217 5.98 21.83 -11.24
C ALA A 217 5.71 22.33 -12.68
N LEU A 218 5.90 21.49 -13.69
CA LEU A 218 5.64 21.80 -15.10
C LEU A 218 4.16 21.59 -15.46
N LEU A 219 3.60 20.45 -15.04
CA LEU A 219 2.20 20.09 -15.21
C LEU A 219 1.63 19.73 -13.84
N GLN A 220 0.87 20.66 -13.25
CA GLN A 220 0.41 20.53 -11.87
C GLN A 220 -0.72 19.51 -11.75
N SER A 221 -0.49 18.50 -10.92
CA SER A 221 -1.56 17.63 -10.43
C SER A 221 -2.58 18.42 -9.61
N HIS A 222 -3.80 17.91 -9.55
CA HIS A 222 -4.88 18.53 -8.80
C HIS A 222 -4.51 18.75 -7.31
N GLY A 223 -4.56 20.01 -6.85
CA GLY A 223 -4.21 20.39 -5.49
C GLY A 223 -2.74 20.10 -5.11
N ARG A 224 -1.86 19.98 -6.13
CA ARG A 224 -0.43 19.66 -5.99
C ARG A 224 -0.17 18.42 -5.14
N VAL A 225 -1.02 17.42 -5.31
CA VAL A 225 -0.97 16.18 -4.51
C VAL A 225 0.34 15.43 -4.75
N LEU A 226 0.85 15.40 -5.98
CA LEU A 226 2.11 14.72 -6.28
C LEU A 226 3.28 15.41 -5.59
N THR A 227 3.37 16.74 -5.64
CA THR A 227 4.35 17.53 -4.86
C THR A 227 4.26 17.18 -3.37
N ARG A 228 3.07 17.17 -2.78
CA ARG A 228 2.86 16.86 -1.35
C ARG A 228 3.37 15.45 -1.01
N CYS A 229 3.05 14.46 -1.83
CA CYS A 229 3.54 13.09 -1.65
C CYS A 229 5.06 12.99 -1.81
N CYS A 230 5.66 13.73 -2.75
CA CYS A 230 7.12 13.83 -2.90
C CYS A 230 7.78 14.41 -1.66
N LEU A 231 7.24 15.48 -1.06
CA LEU A 231 7.78 16.06 0.19
C LEU A 231 7.73 15.06 1.35
N GLN A 232 6.61 14.34 1.50
CA GLN A 232 6.46 13.30 2.52
C GLN A 232 7.44 12.15 2.31
N ALA A 233 7.60 11.70 1.06
CA ALA A 233 8.53 10.63 0.69
C ALA A 233 9.99 11.02 0.98
N LEU A 234 10.38 12.25 0.66
CA LEU A 234 11.72 12.77 0.97
C LEU A 234 11.96 12.87 2.48
N THR A 235 10.94 13.32 3.22
CA THR A 235 10.99 13.37 4.69
C THR A 235 11.18 11.97 5.27
N GLN A 236 10.45 10.97 4.77
CA GLN A 236 10.59 9.59 5.21
C GLN A 236 12.02 9.05 4.98
N LEU A 237 12.66 9.39 3.86
CA LEU A 237 14.05 9.01 3.59
C LEU A 237 15.03 9.70 4.55
N GLU A 238 14.80 10.97 4.89
CA GLU A 238 15.62 11.71 5.86
C GLU A 238 15.47 11.13 7.27
N LEU A 239 14.24 10.81 7.70
CA LEU A 239 13.99 10.17 9.00
C LEU A 239 14.56 8.75 9.08
N ALA A 240 14.66 8.04 7.96
CA ALA A 240 15.31 6.74 7.88
C ALA A 240 16.85 6.83 7.79
N GLY A 241 17.44 8.04 7.77
CA GLY A 241 18.89 8.24 7.62
C GLY A 241 19.43 7.91 6.23
N ARG A 242 18.55 7.71 5.23
CA ARG A 242 18.89 7.37 3.83
C ARG A 242 19.13 8.59 2.96
N ARG A 243 18.84 9.78 3.48
CA ARG A 243 19.10 11.07 2.84
C ARG A 243 19.57 12.08 3.89
N SER A 244 20.48 12.97 3.50
CA SER A 244 20.87 14.10 4.34
C SER A 244 19.70 15.06 4.55
N VAL A 245 19.64 15.56 5.78
CA VAL A 245 18.54 16.38 6.26
C VAL A 245 18.64 17.79 5.71
N ASN A 246 17.54 18.30 5.14
CA ASN A 246 17.47 19.65 4.61
C ASN A 246 16.12 20.30 4.92
N TRP A 247 15.99 20.91 6.10
CA TRP A 247 14.77 21.60 6.50
C TRP A 247 14.45 22.83 5.61
N GLN A 248 15.49 23.52 5.12
CA GLN A 248 15.37 24.72 4.28
C GLN A 248 14.67 24.42 2.96
N PHE A 249 14.79 23.19 2.47
CA PHE A 249 14.08 22.73 1.29
C PHE A 249 12.56 22.80 1.49
N TYR A 250 12.04 22.34 2.63
CA TYR A 250 10.60 22.36 2.92
C TYR A 250 10.07 23.77 3.20
N TRP A 251 10.87 24.62 3.86
CA TRP A 251 10.54 26.03 4.12
C TRP A 251 10.14 26.81 2.86
N ARG A 252 10.76 26.49 1.70
CA ARG A 252 10.41 27.13 0.42
C ARG A 252 8.96 26.84 -0.01
N TYR A 253 8.47 25.64 0.27
CA TYR A 253 7.10 25.23 -0.04
C TYR A 253 6.08 25.75 0.98
N GLU A 254 6.50 26.01 2.22
CA GLU A 254 5.65 26.65 3.24
C GLU A 254 5.30 28.10 2.86
N ARG A 255 6.23 28.80 2.19
CA ARG A 255 6.04 30.18 1.71
C ARG A 255 5.22 30.28 0.43
N ASP A 256 4.90 29.16 -0.21
CA ASP A 256 4.13 29.15 -1.45
C ASP A 256 2.68 29.61 -1.17
N SER A 257 2.24 30.71 -1.78
CA SER A 257 0.92 31.30 -1.53
C SER A 257 -0.21 30.59 -2.28
N SER A 258 0.10 29.67 -3.20
CA SER A 258 -0.88 29.10 -4.13
C SER A 258 -1.81 28.05 -3.51
N GLU A 259 -1.29 27.19 -2.62
CA GLU A 259 -2.02 25.99 -2.18
C GLU A 259 -1.89 25.76 -0.66
N PRO A 260 -2.97 25.95 0.14
CA PRO A 260 -2.93 25.79 1.60
C PRO A 260 -2.50 24.38 2.06
N LEU A 261 -2.94 23.34 1.37
CA LEU A 261 -2.61 21.96 1.73
C LEU A 261 -1.13 21.63 1.50
N LEU A 262 -0.50 22.26 0.49
CA LEU A 262 0.92 22.14 0.26
C LEU A 262 1.71 22.78 1.40
N ARG A 263 1.32 23.98 1.84
CA ARG A 263 1.97 24.67 2.97
C ARG A 263 1.90 23.85 4.26
N LEU A 264 0.72 23.30 4.56
CA LEU A 264 0.52 22.44 5.74
C LEU A 264 1.41 21.19 5.67
N THR A 265 1.48 20.57 4.49
CA THR A 265 2.33 19.38 4.27
C THR A 265 3.81 19.74 4.45
N ALA A 266 4.25 20.87 3.91
CA ALA A 266 5.62 21.35 4.04
C ALA A 266 5.99 21.67 5.50
N ALA A 267 5.09 22.31 6.24
CA ALA A 267 5.27 22.57 7.67
C ALA A 267 5.35 21.27 8.49
N ASP A 268 4.49 20.28 8.23
CA ASP A 268 4.57 18.94 8.86
C ASP A 268 5.90 18.25 8.55
N CYS A 269 6.35 18.26 7.30
CA CYS A 269 7.64 17.70 6.89
C CYS A 269 8.80 18.38 7.63
N MET A 270 8.82 19.71 7.66
CA MET A 270 9.84 20.50 8.38
C MET A 270 9.85 20.18 9.88
N MET A 271 8.67 20.15 10.52
CA MET A 271 8.55 19.86 11.95
C MET A 271 9.07 18.45 12.28
N ARG A 272 8.72 17.43 11.49
CA ARG A 272 9.20 16.06 11.70
C ARG A 272 10.72 15.98 11.66
N VAL A 273 11.32 16.62 10.67
CA VAL A 273 12.78 16.63 10.48
C VAL A 273 13.48 17.38 11.61
N CYS A 274 12.99 18.56 12.00
CA CYS A 274 13.62 19.36 13.06
C CYS A 274 13.47 18.72 14.45
N LEU A 275 12.28 18.19 14.78
CA LEU A 275 12.00 17.62 16.10
C LEU A 275 12.72 16.29 16.35
N LEU A 276 12.77 15.41 15.35
CA LEU A 276 13.36 14.07 15.51
C LEU A 276 14.89 14.06 15.48
N LEU A 277 15.52 15.16 15.04
CA LEU A 277 16.98 15.25 14.91
C LEU A 277 17.64 16.27 15.84
N HIS A 278 16.86 16.89 16.74
CA HIS A 278 17.34 17.93 17.68
C HIS A 278 18.21 19.01 17.02
N LEU A 279 17.92 19.35 15.75
CA LEU A 279 18.69 20.37 15.03
C LEU A 279 18.36 21.75 15.61
N PRO A 280 19.36 22.60 15.90
CA PRO A 280 19.09 23.96 16.33
C PRO A 280 18.36 24.70 15.21
N PHE A 281 17.23 25.32 15.57
CA PHE A 281 16.52 26.23 14.68
C PHE A 281 17.34 27.52 14.60
N GLU A 282 18.34 27.57 13.72
CA GLU A 282 19.02 28.84 13.42
C GLU A 282 18.14 29.62 12.43
N PRO A 283 17.54 30.75 12.85
CA PRO A 283 16.80 31.58 11.92
C PRO A 283 17.77 32.11 10.86
N LEU A 284 17.50 31.78 9.60
CA LEU A 284 18.23 32.38 8.48
C LEU A 284 17.99 33.89 8.50
N SER A 285 19.07 34.66 8.57
CA SER A 285 19.05 36.11 8.43
C SER A 285 18.41 36.49 7.09
N GLY A 286 17.49 37.46 7.15
CA GLY A 286 16.52 37.89 6.13
C GLY A 286 17.01 38.03 4.70
#